data_AF-A0A1S4A398-F1
#
_entry.id   AF-A0A1S4A398-F1
#
_cell.length_a   1.000
_cell.length_b   1.000
_cell.length_c   1.000
_cell.angle_alpha   90.00
_cell.angle_beta   90.00
_cell.angle_gamma   90.00
#
_symmetry.space_group_name_H-M   'P 1'
#
loop_
_entity.id
_entity.type
_entity.pdbx_description
1 polymer ?
#
loop_
_entity_poly.entity_id
_entity_poly.type
_entity_poly.pdbx_seq_one_letter_code
_entity_poly.pdbx_strand_id
1 'polypeptide(L)'
;MDQSVLVIWVFLRLTGLLLNLSQVAGNAEGDALYAQKTNLGDPNSVLQSWDPTLVNPCTWFHVTCNNENNVTRVDLGNANLTGQLVPQLGQLQKLQYLELYSNNISGRIPNELGNLTELVSLDLYLNNLNGPIPDTLGKLQKLRFLYELDLLFPFTFSLSFFLLFLLLVWLFWFYFLFLMFQIFSLFL
;
A
#
# COMPACT_ATOMS: atom_id res chain seq x y z
N MET A 1 0.26 51.68 -21.88
CA MET A 1 -0.18 50.27 -21.88
C MET A 1 -1.33 50.16 -20.89
N ASP A 2 -2.52 49.93 -21.43
CA ASP A 2 -3.80 50.08 -20.73
C ASP A 2 -4.08 48.89 -19.79
N GLN A 3 -4.39 49.18 -18.52
CA GLN A 3 -4.70 48.20 -17.47
C GLN A 3 -5.96 47.38 -17.80
N SER A 4 -6.82 47.87 -18.69
CA SER A 4 -8.02 47.18 -19.17
C SER A 4 -7.69 45.93 -20.00
N VAL A 5 -6.55 45.91 -20.70
CA VAL A 5 -6.09 44.75 -21.47
C VAL A 5 -5.71 43.60 -20.54
N LEU A 6 -5.02 43.89 -19.42
CA LEU A 6 -4.58 42.89 -18.45
C LEU A 6 -5.77 42.14 -17.80
N VAL A 7 -6.85 42.86 -17.52
CA VAL A 7 -8.09 42.30 -16.96
C VAL A 7 -8.77 41.36 -17.96
N ILE A 8 -8.81 41.72 -19.24
CA ILE A 8 -9.36 40.85 -20.29
C ILE A 8 -8.56 39.55 -20.41
N TRP A 9 -7.22 39.59 -20.32
CA TRP A 9 -6.40 38.36 -20.34
C TRP A 9 -6.59 37.49 -19.09
N VAL A 10 -6.79 38.10 -17.91
CA VAL A 10 -7.08 37.39 -16.66
C VAL A 10 -8.48 36.75 -16.72
N PHE A 11 -9.48 37.46 -17.25
CA PHE A 11 -10.82 36.92 -17.45
C PHE A 11 -10.84 35.82 -18.52
N LEU A 12 -10.11 35.98 -19.64
CA LEU A 12 -9.97 34.93 -20.66
C LEU A 12 -9.24 33.68 -20.13
N ARG A 13 -8.32 33.82 -19.16
CA ARG A 13 -7.72 32.67 -18.44
C ARG A 13 -8.67 32.03 -17.44
N LEU A 14 -9.55 32.79 -16.78
CA LEU A 14 -10.54 32.28 -15.83
C LEU A 14 -11.73 31.60 -16.53
N THR A 15 -12.12 32.05 -17.72
CA THR A 15 -13.15 31.38 -18.53
C THR A 15 -12.59 30.22 -19.36
N GLY A 16 -11.28 30.23 -19.66
CA GLY A 16 -10.56 29.06 -20.19
C GLY A 16 -10.36 27.93 -19.16
N LEU A 17 -10.73 28.17 -17.89
CA LEU A 17 -10.74 27.20 -16.79
C LEU A 17 -12.06 26.42 -16.69
N LEU A 18 -13.03 26.70 -17.57
CA LEU A 18 -14.12 25.78 -17.90
C LEU A 18 -13.73 25.02 -19.18
N LEU A 19 -12.63 24.28 -19.13
CA LEU A 19 -12.45 23.19 -20.08
C LEU A 19 -13.54 22.17 -19.79
N ASN A 20 -14.50 22.08 -20.72
CA ASN A 20 -15.30 20.91 -21.04
C ASN A 20 -15.09 19.73 -20.08
N LEU A 21 -15.92 19.66 -19.03
CA LEU A 21 -16.34 18.37 -18.49
C LEU A 21 -17.32 17.74 -19.50
N SER A 22 -16.87 17.54 -20.74
CA SER A 22 -17.38 16.41 -21.48
C SER A 22 -16.91 15.22 -20.67
N GLN A 23 -17.86 14.51 -20.06
CA GLN A 23 -17.64 13.21 -19.45
C GLN A 23 -17.12 12.25 -20.52
N VAL A 24 -15.83 12.34 -20.87
CA VAL A 24 -15.07 11.14 -21.19
C VAL A 24 -15.15 10.35 -19.88
N ALA A 25 -15.67 9.13 -19.92
CA ALA A 25 -15.62 8.25 -18.77
C ALA A 25 -14.17 8.27 -18.26
N GLY A 26 -13.95 8.95 -17.14
CA GLY A 26 -12.60 9.27 -16.69
C GLY A 26 -11.82 7.98 -16.51
N ASN A 27 -10.57 7.96 -16.95
CA ASN A 27 -9.68 6.83 -16.78
C ASN A 27 -9.26 6.72 -15.30
N ALA A 28 -10.21 6.38 -14.43
CA ALA A 28 -10.01 6.40 -12.98
C ALA A 28 -8.90 5.44 -12.53
N GLU A 29 -8.77 4.27 -13.19
CA GLU A 29 -7.67 3.35 -12.93
C GLU A 29 -6.32 3.94 -13.36
N GLY A 30 -6.27 4.61 -14.51
CA GLY A 30 -5.10 5.35 -14.96
C GLY A 30 -4.75 6.51 -14.03
N ASP A 31 -5.73 7.27 -13.53
CA ASP A 31 -5.51 8.36 -12.57
C ASP A 31 -4.93 7.84 -11.25
N ALA A 32 -5.43 6.69 -10.77
CA ALA A 32 -4.91 6.03 -9.57
C ALA A 32 -3.45 5.58 -9.74
N LEU A 33 -3.14 4.93 -10.87
CA LEU A 33 -1.78 4.51 -11.20
C LEU A 33 -0.87 5.71 -11.45
N TYR A 34 -1.36 6.78 -12.05
CA TYR A 34 -0.59 8.00 -12.26
C TYR A 34 -0.28 8.70 -10.93
N ALA A 35 -1.23 8.73 -9.99
CA ALA A 35 -0.98 9.19 -8.63
C ALA A 35 0.14 8.39 -7.95
N GLN A 36 0.18 7.07 -8.16
CA GLN A 36 1.30 6.23 -7.68
C GLN A 36 2.62 6.62 -8.37
N LYS A 37 2.63 6.76 -9.70
CA LYS A 37 3.82 7.19 -10.47
C LYS A 37 4.39 8.52 -9.95
N THR A 38 3.55 9.51 -9.66
CA THR A 38 4.02 10.81 -9.14
C THR A 38 4.66 10.74 -7.74
N ASN A 39 4.37 9.68 -6.98
CA ASN A 39 4.96 9.43 -5.66
C ASN A 39 6.15 8.46 -5.70
N LEU A 40 6.51 7.95 -6.88
CA LEU A 40 7.65 7.08 -7.06
C LEU A 40 8.83 7.83 -7.67
N GLY A 41 10.03 7.56 -7.15
CA GLY A 41 11.26 7.89 -7.86
C GLY A 41 11.62 6.73 -8.79
N ASP A 42 11.67 7.02 -10.09
CA ASP A 42 11.89 6.05 -11.17
C ASP A 42 13.19 6.37 -11.93
N PRO A 43 14.37 5.95 -11.40
CA PRO A 43 15.65 6.26 -12.00
C PRO A 43 15.86 5.58 -13.38
N ASN A 44 15.14 4.49 -13.63
CA ASN A 44 15.28 3.67 -14.83
C ASN A 44 14.20 3.97 -15.90
N SER A 45 13.31 4.95 -15.64
CA SER A 45 12.22 5.31 -16.54
C SER A 45 11.27 4.14 -16.89
N VAL A 46 11.08 3.20 -15.96
CA VAL A 46 10.21 2.02 -16.13
C VAL A 46 8.76 2.45 -16.36
N LEU A 47 8.34 3.54 -15.72
CA LEU A 47 6.97 4.08 -15.78
C LEU A 47 6.80 5.08 -16.94
N GLN A 48 7.75 5.22 -17.85
CA GLN A 48 7.72 6.25 -18.90
C GLN A 48 6.45 6.17 -19.77
N SER A 49 5.96 4.96 -20.05
CA SER A 49 4.76 4.72 -20.87
C SER A 49 3.43 5.11 -20.21
N TRP A 50 3.43 5.38 -18.91
CA TRP A 50 2.21 5.69 -18.16
C TRP A 50 1.74 7.11 -18.44
N ASP A 51 0.71 7.22 -19.28
CA ASP A 51 0.10 8.47 -19.74
C ASP A 51 -1.40 8.52 -19.37
N PRO A 52 -1.78 9.36 -18.38
CA PRO A 52 -3.16 9.44 -17.88
C PRO A 52 -4.13 10.06 -18.89
N THR A 53 -3.65 10.65 -19.98
CA THR A 53 -4.51 11.23 -21.03
C THR A 53 -5.11 10.17 -21.94
N LEU A 54 -4.61 8.94 -21.88
CA LEU A 54 -5.16 7.80 -22.62
C LEU A 54 -6.48 7.30 -22.02
N VAL A 55 -7.28 6.66 -22.87
CA VAL A 55 -8.63 6.16 -22.52
C VAL A 55 -8.60 5.16 -21.36
N ASN A 56 -7.56 4.32 -21.30
CA ASN A 56 -7.34 3.34 -20.23
C ASN A 56 -5.83 3.03 -20.14
N PRO A 57 -5.36 2.39 -19.05
CA PRO A 57 -3.93 2.13 -18.83
C PRO A 57 -3.47 0.80 -19.48
N CYS A 58 -4.30 0.13 -20.28
CA CYS A 58 -4.01 -1.23 -20.76
C CYS A 58 -2.89 -1.31 -21.81
N THR A 59 -2.48 -0.17 -22.37
CA THR A 59 -1.31 -0.05 -23.25
C THR A 59 -0.03 0.30 -22.50
N TRP A 60 -0.11 0.57 -21.19
CA TRP A 60 1.05 0.92 -20.40
C TRP A 60 1.91 -0.32 -20.15
N PHE A 61 3.22 -0.14 -20.17
CA PHE A 61 4.12 -1.20 -19.75
C PHE A 61 3.87 -1.56 -18.29
N HIS A 62 4.09 -2.82 -17.96
CA HIS A 62 3.91 -3.37 -16.62
C HIS A 62 2.45 -3.42 -16.13
N VAL A 63 1.48 -3.10 -16.99
CA VAL A 63 0.05 -3.17 -16.70
C VAL A 63 -0.59 -4.23 -17.59
N THR A 64 -1.40 -5.10 -17.00
CA THR A 64 -2.21 -6.08 -17.72
C THR A 64 -3.68 -5.83 -17.41
N CYS A 65 -4.52 -5.88 -18.45
CA CYS A 65 -5.97 -5.75 -18.33
C CYS A 65 -6.70 -7.03 -18.73
N ASN A 66 -7.95 -7.14 -18.30
CA ASN A 66 -8.88 -8.16 -18.81
C ASN A 66 -9.60 -7.70 -20.11
N ASN A 67 -10.49 -8.54 -20.63
CA ASN A 67 -11.26 -8.27 -21.85
C ASN A 67 -12.25 -7.08 -21.73
N GLU A 68 -12.53 -6.62 -20.51
CA GLU A 68 -13.37 -5.45 -20.23
C GLU A 68 -12.53 -4.16 -20.07
N ASN A 69 -11.22 -4.23 -20.34
CA ASN A 69 -10.25 -3.15 -20.15
C ASN A 69 -10.06 -2.68 -18.70
N ASN A 70 -10.36 -3.55 -17.72
CA ASN A 70 -10.05 -3.27 -16.31
C ASN A 70 -8.67 -3.83 -15.96
N VAL A 71 -7.89 -3.10 -15.17
CA VAL A 71 -6.57 -3.52 -14.70
C VAL A 71 -6.68 -4.73 -13.78
N THR A 72 -5.95 -5.80 -14.11
CA THR A 72 -5.92 -7.05 -13.33
C THR A 72 -4.55 -7.39 -12.77
N ARG A 73 -3.47 -6.92 -13.38
CA ARG A 73 -2.10 -7.07 -12.85
C ARG A 73 -1.29 -5.81 -13.06
N VAL A 74 -0.50 -5.45 -12.05
CA VAL A 74 0.57 -4.47 -12.14
C VAL A 74 1.86 -5.13 -11.65
N ASP A 75 2.86 -5.24 -12.52
CA ASP A 75 4.15 -5.89 -12.25
C ASP A 75 5.32 -4.91 -12.40
N LEU A 76 5.75 -4.35 -11.28
CA LEU A 76 6.89 -3.45 -11.18
C LEU A 76 8.03 -4.09 -10.37
N GLY A 77 8.14 -5.42 -10.36
CA GLY A 77 9.20 -6.11 -9.64
C GLY A 77 10.60 -5.77 -10.17
N ASN A 78 11.60 -5.68 -9.28
CA ASN A 78 13.00 -5.41 -9.64
C ASN A 78 13.22 -4.13 -10.46
N ALA A 79 12.42 -3.08 -10.26
CA ALA A 79 12.46 -1.85 -11.05
C ALA A 79 13.37 -0.76 -10.45
N ASN A 80 13.96 -1.00 -9.27
CA ASN A 80 14.74 -0.01 -8.49
C ASN A 80 13.92 1.26 -8.16
N LEU A 81 12.61 1.09 -7.98
CA LEU A 81 11.70 2.18 -7.65
C LEU A 81 11.89 2.60 -6.20
N THR A 82 11.78 3.90 -5.94
CA THR A 82 11.80 4.50 -4.60
C THR A 82 10.49 5.22 -4.33
N GLY A 83 10.23 5.65 -3.10
CA GLY A 83 9.04 6.46 -2.78
C GLY A 83 8.10 5.73 -1.83
N GLN A 84 6.79 5.97 -1.95
CA GLN A 84 5.76 5.41 -1.05
C GLN A 84 4.53 4.94 -1.83
N LEU A 85 3.79 3.99 -1.25
CA LEU A 85 2.49 3.57 -1.78
C LEU A 85 1.41 4.60 -1.47
N VAL A 86 0.53 4.83 -2.44
CA VAL A 86 -0.56 5.82 -2.32
C VAL A 86 -1.90 5.14 -2.08
N PRO A 87 -2.82 5.76 -1.31
CA PRO A 87 -4.13 5.18 -1.03
C PRO A 87 -5.01 5.00 -2.29
N GLN A 88 -4.76 5.78 -3.35
CA GLN A 88 -5.49 5.70 -4.62
C GLN A 88 -5.37 4.33 -5.29
N LEU A 89 -4.32 3.54 -5.00
CA LEU A 89 -4.20 2.16 -5.48
C LEU A 89 -5.42 1.30 -5.10
N GLY A 90 -6.11 1.62 -3.99
CA GLY A 90 -7.36 0.96 -3.59
C GLY A 90 -8.54 1.14 -4.55
N GLN A 91 -8.41 1.96 -5.59
CA GLN A 91 -9.44 2.19 -6.61
C GLN A 91 -9.45 1.12 -7.72
N LEU A 92 -8.42 0.27 -7.80
CA LEU A 92 -8.25 -0.76 -8.83
C LEU A 92 -9.09 -2.02 -8.50
N GLN A 93 -10.42 -1.90 -8.53
CA GLN A 93 -11.36 -2.89 -8.00
C GLN A 93 -11.27 -4.29 -8.63
N LYS A 94 -10.69 -4.40 -9.83
CA LYS A 94 -10.49 -5.67 -10.55
C LYS A 94 -9.08 -6.22 -10.45
N LEU A 95 -8.19 -5.55 -9.71
CA LEU A 95 -6.80 -5.97 -9.53
C LEU A 95 -6.72 -7.32 -8.80
N GLN A 96 -5.96 -8.23 -9.38
CA GLN A 96 -5.72 -9.58 -8.86
C GLN A 96 -4.28 -9.76 -8.40
N TYR A 97 -3.32 -9.10 -9.05
CA TYR A 97 -1.90 -9.24 -8.76
C TYR A 97 -1.26 -7.86 -8.66
N LEU A 98 -0.74 -7.53 -7.48
CA LEU A 98 0.06 -6.33 -7.26
C LEU A 98 1.48 -6.76 -6.88
N GLU A 99 2.39 -6.61 -7.82
CA GLU A 99 3.76 -7.12 -7.73
C GLU A 99 4.73 -5.93 -7.69
N LEU A 100 5.25 -5.62 -6.51
CA LEU A 100 6.14 -4.50 -6.24
C LEU A 100 7.46 -4.95 -5.57
N TYR A 101 7.73 -6.25 -5.62
CA TYR A 101 8.85 -6.87 -4.94
C TYR A 101 10.21 -6.38 -5.43
N SER A 102 11.23 -6.47 -4.57
CA SER A 102 12.62 -6.09 -4.90
C SER A 102 12.74 -4.65 -5.41
N ASN A 103 12.16 -3.71 -4.66
CA ASN A 103 12.31 -2.28 -4.89
C ASN A 103 12.82 -1.59 -3.61
N ASN A 104 12.90 -0.27 -3.62
CA ASN A 104 13.30 0.55 -2.48
C ASN A 104 12.12 1.42 -2.01
N ILE A 105 10.89 0.90 -2.13
CA ILE A 105 9.67 1.56 -1.69
C ILE A 105 9.64 1.56 -0.16
N SER A 106 9.19 2.67 0.42
CA SER A 106 9.24 2.93 1.85
C SER A 106 7.89 3.39 2.40
N GLY A 107 7.80 3.57 3.72
CA GLY A 107 6.59 3.98 4.40
C GLY A 107 5.66 2.79 4.67
N ARG A 108 4.38 3.08 4.94
CA ARG A 108 3.39 2.08 5.34
C ARG A 108 2.57 1.57 4.17
N ILE A 109 2.01 0.38 4.33
CA ILE A 109 0.98 -0.15 3.45
C ILE A 109 -0.33 0.63 3.68
N PRO A 110 -0.95 1.24 2.65
CA PRO A 110 -2.22 1.95 2.80
C PRO A 110 -3.38 1.00 3.16
N ASN A 111 -4.25 1.44 4.07
CA ASN A 111 -5.43 0.66 4.49
C ASN A 111 -6.39 0.42 3.32
N GLU A 112 -6.39 1.32 2.33
CA GLU A 112 -7.22 1.32 1.14
C GLU A 112 -6.92 0.14 0.21
N LEU A 113 -5.76 -0.51 0.32
CA LEU A 113 -5.52 -1.76 -0.39
C LEU A 113 -6.49 -2.87 0.04
N GLY A 114 -7.09 -2.76 1.23
CA GLY A 114 -8.18 -3.65 1.66
C GLY A 114 -9.49 -3.48 0.89
N ASN A 115 -9.60 -2.49 -0.01
CA ASN A 115 -10.74 -2.36 -0.94
C ASN A 115 -10.57 -3.22 -2.21
N LEU A 116 -9.42 -3.85 -2.41
CA LEU A 116 -9.13 -4.65 -3.59
C LEU A 116 -9.72 -6.06 -3.45
N THR A 117 -11.04 -6.17 -3.51
CA THR A 117 -11.77 -7.42 -3.20
C THR A 117 -11.43 -8.59 -4.13
N GLU A 118 -10.88 -8.31 -5.31
CA GLU A 118 -10.44 -9.30 -6.29
C GLU A 118 -8.96 -9.72 -6.14
N LEU A 119 -8.23 -9.13 -5.19
CA LEU A 119 -6.79 -9.36 -5.03
C LEU A 119 -6.50 -10.80 -4.63
N VAL A 120 -5.58 -11.43 -5.36
CA VAL A 120 -5.12 -12.81 -5.18
C VAL A 120 -3.70 -12.86 -4.63
N SER A 121 -2.82 -11.99 -5.14
CA SER A 121 -1.43 -11.88 -4.69
C SER A 121 -1.06 -10.42 -4.42
N LEU A 122 -0.42 -10.20 -3.27
CA LEU A 122 0.19 -8.94 -2.89
C LEU A 122 1.66 -9.20 -2.53
N ASP A 123 2.56 -8.79 -3.43
CA ASP A 123 3.98 -9.12 -3.36
C ASP A 123 4.77 -7.83 -3.11
N LEU A 124 5.13 -7.61 -1.85
CA LEU A 124 5.79 -6.40 -1.34
C LEU A 124 7.19 -6.67 -0.76
N TYR A 125 7.63 -7.93 -0.73
CA TYR A 125 8.91 -8.36 -0.16
C TYR A 125 10.13 -7.66 -0.81
N LEU A 126 11.26 -7.61 -0.10
CA LEU A 126 12.46 -6.88 -0.52
C LEU A 126 12.14 -5.40 -0.83
N ASN A 127 11.62 -4.68 0.18
CA ASN A 127 11.30 -3.25 0.16
C ASN A 127 11.49 -2.67 1.57
N ASN A 128 11.64 -1.35 1.68
CA ASN A 128 11.81 -0.65 2.96
C ASN A 128 10.47 -0.26 3.62
N LEU A 129 9.43 -1.10 3.48
CA LEU A 129 8.13 -0.85 4.09
C LEU A 129 8.21 -0.99 5.62
N ASN A 130 7.40 -0.19 6.32
CA ASN A 130 7.37 -0.15 7.78
C ASN A 130 5.95 0.02 8.34
N GLY A 131 5.84 -0.13 9.66
CA GLY A 131 4.55 -0.12 10.33
C GLY A 131 3.84 -1.48 10.30
N PRO A 132 2.63 -1.57 10.85
CA PRO A 132 1.88 -2.82 10.90
C PRO A 132 1.20 -3.11 9.56
N ILE A 133 1.01 -4.41 9.27
CA ILE A 133 0.13 -4.89 8.21
C ILE A 133 -1.30 -4.40 8.50
N PRO A 134 -1.97 -3.70 7.56
CA PRO A 134 -3.35 -3.26 7.76
C PRO A 134 -4.33 -4.40 7.99
N ASP A 135 -5.14 -4.32 9.06
CA ASP A 135 -6.21 -5.29 9.34
C ASP A 135 -7.25 -5.36 8.21
N THR A 136 -7.32 -4.32 7.37
CA THR A 136 -8.20 -4.29 6.19
C THR A 136 -7.81 -5.34 5.16
N LEU A 137 -6.53 -5.73 5.06
CA LEU A 137 -6.09 -6.84 4.19
C LEU A 137 -6.65 -8.19 4.65
N GLY A 138 -6.90 -8.35 5.96
CA GLY A 138 -7.54 -9.54 6.52
C GLY A 138 -8.99 -9.75 6.04
N LYS A 139 -9.61 -8.76 5.40
CA LYS A 139 -10.97 -8.85 4.82
C LYS A 139 -10.99 -9.42 3.40
N LEU A 140 -9.83 -9.52 2.75
CA LEU A 140 -9.71 -9.95 1.35
C LEU A 140 -9.85 -11.46 1.23
N GLN A 141 -11.06 -11.93 0.90
CA GLN A 141 -11.38 -13.36 0.84
C GLN A 141 -10.66 -14.12 -0.28
N LYS A 142 -10.22 -13.41 -1.32
CA LYS A 142 -9.52 -13.99 -2.48
C LYS A 142 -7.99 -13.99 -2.33
N LEU A 143 -7.46 -13.27 -1.33
CA LEU A 143 -6.03 -13.14 -1.13
C LEU A 143 -5.47 -14.50 -0.69
N ARG A 144 -4.55 -15.05 -1.47
CA ARG A 144 -3.89 -16.33 -1.20
C ARG A 144 -2.44 -16.16 -0.79
N PHE A 145 -1.80 -15.11 -1.31
CA PHE A 145 -0.39 -14.86 -1.13
C PHE A 145 -0.20 -13.41 -0.69
N LEU A 146 0.41 -13.26 0.49
CA LEU A 146 0.85 -11.99 1.03
C LEU A 146 2.33 -12.15 1.38
N TYR A 147 3.20 -11.58 0.56
CA TYR A 147 4.65 -11.61 0.78
C TYR A 147 5.10 -10.21 1.16
N GLU A 148 5.16 -9.91 2.46
CA GLU A 148 5.61 -8.63 3.00
C GLU A 148 7.00 -8.72 3.66
N LEU A 149 7.52 -9.94 3.87
CA LEU A 149 8.73 -10.16 4.65
C LEU A 149 9.99 -9.74 3.90
N ASP A 150 10.59 -8.63 4.35
CA ASP A 150 12.03 -8.64 4.54
C ASP A 150 12.35 -9.38 5.85
N LEU A 151 13.23 -10.38 5.76
CA LEU A 151 13.65 -11.25 6.87
C LEU A 151 14.45 -10.54 7.97
N LEU A 152 14.35 -9.23 8.09
CA LEU A 152 14.79 -8.51 9.27
C LEU A 152 13.58 -8.42 10.20
N PHE A 153 13.41 -9.45 11.01
CA PHE A 153 12.80 -9.24 12.32
C PHE A 153 13.71 -8.26 13.09
N PRO A 154 13.24 -7.05 13.43
CA PRO A 154 13.55 -6.52 14.73
C PRO A 154 12.22 -6.40 15.47
N PHE A 155 11.53 -7.52 15.67
CA PHE A 155 11.28 -7.84 17.07
C PHE A 155 12.65 -8.06 17.70
N THR A 156 13.38 -6.95 17.95
CA THR A 156 14.08 -6.87 19.20
C THR A 156 12.93 -6.94 20.20
N PHE A 157 12.58 -8.16 20.60
CA PHE A 157 12.30 -8.38 22.00
C PHE A 157 13.55 -7.80 22.67
N SER A 158 13.48 -6.51 23.02
CA SER A 158 14.47 -5.91 23.89
C SER A 158 14.75 -6.92 24.98
N LEU A 159 15.99 -7.04 25.46
CA LEU A 159 16.29 -7.92 26.59
C LEU A 159 15.28 -7.72 27.72
N SER A 160 14.72 -6.50 27.86
CA SER A 160 13.62 -6.19 28.78
C SER A 160 12.32 -6.96 28.53
N PHE A 161 11.91 -7.20 27.29
CA PHE A 161 10.67 -7.94 26.97
C PHE A 161 10.83 -9.44 27.20
N PHE A 162 12.01 -10.00 26.91
CA PHE A 162 12.33 -11.39 27.22
C PHE A 162 12.45 -11.63 28.74
N LEU A 163 13.07 -10.69 29.46
CA LEU A 163 13.14 -10.73 30.93
C LEU A 163 11.76 -10.53 31.58
N LEU A 164 10.90 -9.66 31.03
CA LEU A 164 9.52 -9.48 31.54
C LEU A 164 8.70 -10.74 31.35
N PHE A 165 8.83 -11.42 30.19
CA PHE A 165 8.16 -12.69 29.95
C PHE A 165 8.64 -13.79 30.91
N LEU A 166 9.95 -13.91 31.15
CA LEU A 166 10.49 -14.84 32.15
C LEU A 166 10.07 -14.50 33.59
N LEU A 167 9.97 -13.21 33.95
CA LEU A 167 9.49 -12.75 35.25
C LEU A 167 8.02 -13.13 35.47
N LEU A 168 7.16 -12.95 34.45
CA LEU A 168 5.74 -13.32 34.53
C LEU A 168 5.56 -14.85 34.67
N VAL A 169 6.36 -15.64 33.96
CA VAL A 169 6.37 -17.11 34.12
C VAL A 169 6.86 -17.50 35.51
N TRP A 170 7.90 -16.86 36.04
CA TRP A 170 8.39 -17.12 37.40
C TRP A 170 7.38 -16.75 38.48
N LEU A 171 6.73 -15.57 38.36
CA LEU A 171 5.68 -15.14 39.29
C LEU A 171 4.48 -16.10 39.29
N PHE A 172 4.11 -16.63 38.12
CA PHE A 172 3.06 -17.63 38.01
C PHE A 172 3.43 -18.94 38.73
N TRP A 173 4.64 -19.46 38.50
CA TRP A 173 5.13 -20.66 39.18
C TRP A 173 5.33 -20.49 40.69
N PHE A 174 5.84 -19.33 41.11
CA PHE A 174 6.02 -19.00 42.53
C PHE A 174 4.68 -18.87 43.25
N TYR A 175 3.70 -18.20 42.64
CA TYR A 175 2.34 -18.09 43.18
C TYR A 175 1.66 -19.46 43.26
N PHE A 176 1.85 -20.32 42.26
CA PHE A 176 1.33 -21.69 42.27
C PHE A 176 1.95 -22.54 43.39
N LEU A 177 3.27 -22.45 43.60
CA LEU A 177 3.95 -23.15 44.69
C LEU A 177 3.49 -22.65 46.06
N PHE A 178 3.34 -21.33 46.23
CA PHE A 178 2.84 -20.71 47.45
C PHE A 178 1.42 -21.17 47.79
N LEU A 179 0.53 -21.24 46.80
CA LEU A 179 -0.81 -21.82 46.94
C LEU A 179 -0.77 -23.29 47.38
N MET A 180 0.12 -24.11 46.79
CA MET A 180 0.28 -25.51 47.20
C MET A 180 0.73 -25.66 48.66
N PHE A 181 1.64 -24.79 49.13
CA PHE A 181 2.07 -24.77 50.54
C PHE A 181 0.94 -24.34 51.48
N GLN A 182 0.16 -23.32 51.14
CA GLN A 182 -0.98 -22.90 51.96
C GLN A 182 -2.04 -24.01 52.06
N ILE A 183 -2.34 -24.67 50.94
CA ILE A 183 -3.26 -25.81 50.91
C ILE A 183 -2.74 -26.92 51.83
N PHE A 184 -1.46 -27.31 51.73
CA PHE A 184 -0.90 -28.38 52.57
C PHE A 184 -0.92 -28.04 54.08
N SER A 185 -0.70 -26.77 54.44
CA SER A 185 -0.76 -26.31 55.83
C SER A 185 -2.17 -26.27 56.45
N LEU A 186 -3.23 -26.32 55.64
CA LEU A 186 -4.62 -26.39 56.12
C LEU A 186 -5.07 -27.81 56.45
N PHE A 187 -4.31 -28.83 56.03
CA PHE A 187 -4.61 -30.26 56.23
C PHE A 187 -3.68 -30.95 57.24
N LEU A 188 -2.82 -30.19 57.92
CA LEU A 188 -1.95 -30.63 59.03
C LEU A 188 -2.35 -29.89 60.31
#